data_AF-A0A7L4DNS1-F1
#
_entry.id   AF-A0A7L4DNS1-F1
#
_cell.length_a   1.000
_cell.length_b   1.000
_cell.length_c   1.000
_cell.angle_alpha   90.00
_cell.angle_beta   90.00
_cell.angle_gamma   90.00
#
_symmetry.space_group_name_H-M   'P 1'
#
loop_
_entity.id
_entity.type
_entity.pdbx_description
1 polymer ?
#
loop_
_entity_poly.entity_id
_entity_poly.type
_entity_poly.pdbx_seq_one_letter_code
_entity_poly.pdbx_strand_id
1 'polypeptide(L)'
;MSFLPDFGIFTMGMWSLGLGAIGAAVTGIVLANTDLILSKPEKATLEFLEEIELKTLGSEERTFKAGEIWNKNGAVIMAVRRPG
;
A
#
# COMPACT_ATOMS: atom_id res chain seq x y z
N MET A 1 -42.64 -36.04 -23.49
CA MET A 1 -41.85 -34.91 -22.96
C MET A 1 -40.44 -35.42 -22.73
N SER A 2 -39.50 -35.04 -23.59
CA SER A 2 -38.09 -35.43 -23.43
C SER A 2 -37.44 -34.55 -22.36
N PHE A 3 -37.11 -35.15 -21.22
CA PHE A 3 -36.42 -34.55 -20.08
C PHE A 3 -34.89 -34.52 -20.28
N LEU A 4 -34.43 -34.12 -21.48
CA LEU A 4 -32.99 -33.93 -21.68
C LEU A 4 -32.63 -32.53 -21.15
N PRO A 5 -31.66 -32.42 -20.22
CA PRO A 5 -31.17 -31.12 -19.80
C PRO A 5 -30.65 -30.39 -21.05
N ASP A 6 -31.07 -29.14 -21.22
CA ASP A 6 -30.57 -28.33 -22.32
C ASP A 6 -29.07 -28.07 -22.07
N PHE A 7 -28.25 -28.85 -22.78
CA PHE A 7 -26.80 -28.82 -22.70
C PHE A 7 -26.22 -27.42 -22.98
N GLY A 8 -26.97 -26.57 -23.70
CA GLY A 8 -26.63 -25.16 -23.94
C GLY A 8 -26.64 -24.31 -22.67
N ILE A 9 -27.65 -24.49 -21.83
CA ILE A 9 -27.79 -23.74 -20.57
C ILE A 9 -26.76 -24.24 -19.55
N PHE A 10 -26.51 -25.56 -19.52
CA PHE A 10 -25.51 -26.17 -18.65
C PHE A 10 -24.08 -25.72 -19.02
N THR A 11 -23.74 -25.67 -20.31
CA THR A 11 -22.43 -25.18 -20.75
C THR A 11 -22.26 -23.70 -20.44
N MET A 12 -23.26 -22.85 -20.73
CA MET A 12 -23.21 -21.43 -20.38
C MET A 12 -23.03 -21.20 -18.87
N GLY A 13 -23.78 -21.94 -18.04
CA GLY A 13 -23.64 -21.87 -16.58
C GLY A 13 -22.25 -22.27 -16.10
N MET A 14 -21.67 -23.33 -16.67
CA MET A 14 -20.32 -23.78 -16.31
C MET A 14 -19.24 -22.78 -16.71
N TRP A 15 -19.37 -22.15 -17.88
CA TRP A 15 -18.47 -21.08 -18.33
C TRP A 15 -18.60 -19.82 -17.47
N SER A 16 -19.82 -19.40 -17.11
CA SER A 16 -20.02 -18.24 -16.23
C SER A 16 -19.42 -18.46 -14.85
N LEU A 17 -19.63 -19.64 -14.25
CA LEU A 17 -19.04 -20.00 -12.96
C LEU A 17 -17.51 -20.07 -13.04
N GLY A 18 -16.97 -20.68 -14.09
CA GLY A 18 -15.52 -20.77 -14.31
C GLY A 18 -14.86 -19.39 -14.42
N LEU A 19 -15.43 -18.49 -15.23
CA LEU A 19 -14.90 -17.14 -15.38
C LEU A 19 -15.00 -16.33 -14.08
N GLY A 20 -16.11 -16.46 -13.35
CA GLY A 20 -16.28 -15.82 -12.04
C GLY A 20 -15.27 -16.31 -11.02
N ALA A 21 -15.04 -17.63 -10.95
CA ALA A 21 -14.08 -18.23 -10.03
C ALA A 21 -12.64 -17.81 -10.32
N ILE A 22 -12.26 -17.72 -11.60
CA ILE A 22 -10.93 -17.22 -12.01
C ILE A 22 -10.74 -15.77 -11.57
N GLY A 23 -11.75 -14.91 -11.79
CA GLY A 23 -11.69 -13.51 -11.35
C GLY A 23 -11.50 -13.40 -9.84
N ALA A 24 -12.29 -14.13 -9.05
CA ALA A 24 -12.18 -14.15 -7.59
C ALA A 24 -10.81 -14.65 -7.11
N ALA A 25 -10.27 -15.70 -7.74
CA ALA A 25 -8.95 -16.23 -7.41
C ALA A 25 -7.84 -15.20 -7.69
N VAL A 26 -7.86 -14.53 -8.84
CA VAL A 26 -6.89 -13.48 -9.18
C VAL A 26 -6.96 -12.33 -8.19
N THR A 27 -8.15 -11.84 -7.87
CA THR A 27 -8.34 -10.79 -6.85
C THR A 27 -7.82 -11.24 -5.48
N GLY A 28 -8.11 -12.47 -5.07
CA GLY A 28 -7.60 -13.03 -3.82
C GLY A 28 -6.07 -13.07 -3.77
N ILE A 29 -5.42 -13.49 -4.86
CA ILE A 29 -3.95 -13.50 -4.97
C ILE A 29 -3.40 -12.07 -4.88
N VAL A 30 -3.99 -11.11 -5.61
CA VAL A 30 -3.56 -9.71 -5.57
C VAL A 30 -3.65 -9.14 -4.16
N LEU A 31 -4.78 -9.36 -3.47
CA LEU A 31 -5.00 -8.88 -2.11
C LEU A 31 -4.07 -9.55 -1.09
N ALA A 32 -3.83 -10.86 -1.24
CA ALA A 32 -2.89 -11.59 -0.40
C ALA A 32 -1.43 -11.16 -0.61
N ASN A 33 -1.12 -10.54 -1.75
CA ASN A 33 0.22 -10.06 -2.11
C ASN A 33 0.27 -8.53 -2.27
N THR A 34 -0.59 -7.80 -1.54
CA THR A 34 -0.67 -6.33 -1.64
C THR A 34 0.69 -5.65 -1.40
N ASP A 35 1.55 -6.25 -0.58
CA ASP A 35 2.93 -5.79 -0.33
C ASP A 35 3.82 -5.72 -1.58
N LEU A 36 3.55 -6.53 -2.61
CA LEU A 36 4.29 -6.50 -3.88
C LEU A 36 3.87 -5.34 -4.78
N ILE A 37 2.67 -4.78 -4.57
CA ILE A 37 2.08 -3.72 -5.38
C ILE A 37 2.24 -2.36 -4.69
N LEU A 38 2.25 -2.35 -3.36
CA LEU A 38 2.48 -1.14 -2.58
C LEU A 38 3.87 -0.58 -2.84
N SER A 39 3.96 0.73 -3.03
CA SER A 39 5.23 1.43 -3.01
C SER A 39 5.89 1.19 -1.66
N LYS A 40 7.12 0.68 -1.68
CA LYS A 40 7.89 0.49 -0.45
C LYS A 40 8.10 1.86 0.20
N PRO A 41 7.95 1.97 1.54
CA PRO A 41 8.22 3.22 2.22
C PRO A 41 9.68 3.62 1.95
N GLU A 42 9.89 4.91 1.74
CA GLU A 42 11.23 5.48 1.60
C GLU A 42 12.07 5.10 2.82
N LYS A 43 13.34 4.76 2.60
CA LYS A 43 14.24 4.45 3.71
C LYS A 43 14.49 5.74 4.49
N ALA A 44 14.48 5.65 5.82
CA ALA A 44 14.91 6.74 6.70
C ALA A 44 16.44 6.90 6.65
N THR A 45 17.00 7.22 5.48
CA THR A 45 18.41 7.56 5.32
C THR A 45 18.67 8.96 5.85
N LEU A 46 19.92 9.30 6.15
CA LEU A 46 20.26 10.62 6.68
C LEU A 46 19.92 11.72 5.67
N GLU A 47 20.18 11.49 4.39
CA GLU A 47 19.93 12.45 3.31
C GLU A 47 18.42 12.71 3.17
N PHE A 48 17.60 11.66 3.22
CA PHE A 48 16.15 11.79 3.21
C PHE A 48 15.66 12.57 4.43
N LEU A 49 16.11 12.18 5.63
CA LEU A 49 15.71 12.83 6.87
C LEU A 49 16.12 14.31 6.90
N GLU A 50 17.29 14.65 6.39
CA GLU A 50 17.82 16.02 6.36
C GLU A 50 16.90 16.98 5.60
N GLU A 51 16.29 16.49 4.52
CA GLU A 51 15.42 17.27 3.65
C GLU A 51 13.97 17.41 4.15
N ILE A 52 13.56 16.65 5.16
CA ILE A 52 12.19 16.71 5.69
C ILE A 52 11.92 18.10 6.28
N GLU A 53 10.78 18.68 5.89
CA GLU A 53 10.28 19.91 6.49
C GLU A 53 9.66 19.63 7.87
N LEU A 54 10.24 20.23 8.90
CA LEU A 54 9.72 20.25 10.26
C LEU A 54 8.98 21.55 10.51
N LYS A 55 7.93 21.47 11.32
CA LYS A 55 7.15 22.61 11.79
C LYS A 55 7.24 22.71 13.30
N THR A 56 7.50 23.90 13.81
CA THR A 56 7.44 24.16 15.26
C THR A 56 6.03 23.97 15.78
N LEU A 57 5.90 23.32 16.94
CA LEU A 57 4.65 23.21 17.68
C LEU A 57 4.64 24.34 18.72
N GLY A 58 4.00 25.47 18.41
CA GLY A 58 3.98 26.64 19.29
C GLY A 58 3.41 27.90 18.61
N SER A 59 3.46 29.02 19.31
CA SER A 59 2.95 30.31 18.84
C SER A 59 3.77 30.91 17.69
N GLU A 60 5.05 30.55 17.58
CA GLU A 60 5.90 30.92 16.45
C GLU A 60 5.93 29.77 15.44
N GLU A 61 4.96 29.73 14.54
CA GLU A 61 4.97 28.79 13.42
C GLU A 61 6.13 29.10 12.48
N ARG A 62 7.07 28.15 12.41
CA ARG A 62 8.18 28.18 11.48
C ARG A 62 8.33 26.81 10.86
N THR A 63 8.46 26.79 9.54
CA THR A 63 8.87 25.61 8.76
C THR A 63 10.36 25.70 8.47
N PHE A 64 11.09 24.60 8.64
CA PHE A 64 12.53 24.53 8.40
C PHE A 64 12.95 23.08 8.12
N LYS A 65 14.11 22.86 7.51
CA LYS A 65 14.60 21.50 7.23
C LYS A 65 15.09 20.81 8.49
N ALA A 66 14.84 19.51 8.63
CA ALA A 66 15.27 18.74 9.79
C ALA A 66 16.81 18.74 9.96
N GLY A 67 17.56 18.84 8.86
CA GLY A 67 19.01 19.04 8.91
C GLY A 67 19.47 20.23 9.74
N GLU A 68 18.67 21.30 9.80
CA GLU A 68 19.05 22.52 10.53
C GLU A 68 19.22 22.28 12.03
N ILE A 69 18.38 21.44 12.65
CA ILE A 69 18.44 21.21 14.10
C ILE A 69 19.61 20.31 14.49
N TRP A 70 19.92 19.30 13.68
CA TRP A 70 21.07 18.43 13.87
C TRP A 70 22.38 19.21 13.67
N ASN A 71 22.48 19.99 12.59
CA ASN A 71 23.70 20.74 12.25
C ASN A 71 24.00 21.88 13.24
N LYS A 72 22.96 22.58 13.73
CA LYS A 72 23.13 23.71 14.66
C LYS A 72 23.25 23.27 16.11
N ASN A 73 22.45 22.29 16.54
CA ASN A 73 22.27 21.98 17.96
C ASN A 73 22.69 20.55 18.35
N GLY A 74 23.17 19.74 17.40
CA GLY A 74 23.50 18.33 17.65
C GLY A 74 22.27 17.47 17.97
N ALA A 75 21.10 17.85 17.45
CA ALA A 75 19.86 17.12 17.69
C ALA A 75 19.89 15.70 17.12
N VAL A 76 19.28 14.76 17.84
CA VAL A 76 19.07 13.38 17.38
C VAL A 76 17.64 13.24 16.87
N ILE A 77 17.49 12.79 15.63
CA ILE A 77 16.18 12.53 15.00
C ILE A 77 15.96 11.02 14.98
N MET A 78 14.79 10.59 15.46
CA MET A 78 14.39 9.18 15.43
C MET A 78 13.19 8.99 14.50
N ALA A 79 13.38 8.23 13.43
CA ALA A 79 12.29 7.80 12.56
C ALA A 79 11.73 6.46 13.06
N VAL A 80 10.52 6.47 13.62
CA VAL A 80 9.86 5.26 14.10
C VAL A 80 8.85 4.78 13.07
N ARG A 81 9.05 3.56 12.55
CA ARG A 81 8.05 2.85 11.75
C ARG A 81 7.15 2.03 12.65
N ARG A 82 5.83 2.05 12.41
CA ARG A 82 4.92 1.09 13.02
C ARG A 82 5.15 -0.28 12.38
N PRO A 83 5.25 -1.37 13.16
CA PRO A 83 5.18 -2.72 12.59
C PRO A 83 3.75 -2.97 12.10
N GLY A 84 3.60 -3.37 10.83
CA GLY A 84 2.32 -3.57 10.15
C GLY A 84 2.41 -3.08 8.73
#